data_AF-A0A165KHQ7-F1
#
_entry.id   AF-A0A165KHQ7-F1
#
_cell.length_a   1.000
_cell.length_b   1.000
_cell.length_c   1.000
_cell.angle_alpha   90.00
_cell.angle_beta   90.00
_cell.angle_gamma   90.00
#
_symmetry.space_group_name_H-M   'P 1'
#
loop_
_entity.id
_entity.type
_entity.pdbx_description
1 polymer ?
#
loop_
_entity_poly.entity_id
_entity_poly.type
_entity_poly.pdbx_seq_one_letter_code
_entity_poly.pdbx_strand_id
1 'polypeptide(L)'
;MGQDSINAAPGSVYQGYDRRKVSQLTLGVIQPVPGVLGSKALVVATEAGAKYIHDLPSQSERRYSRTDLYGSDLASGNAVGCQVAGQPDRGSTGCSKDGYASQFSWGYRLRSQLIYPNVVGAFTLKPFVLFGQDVKGWSYDANFSEGRLIGGAGISAEYGQRLTTDLRWISTGNDPFSATDRDFISASIALNF
;
A
#
# COMPACT_ATOMS: atom_id res chain seq x y z
N MET A 1 19.51 18.08 2.14
CA MET A 1 19.27 19.35 1.40
C MET A 1 19.95 19.23 0.04
N GLY A 2 19.32 19.69 -1.04
CA GLY A 2 19.96 19.68 -2.37
C GLY A 2 20.97 20.82 -2.52
N GLN A 3 21.84 20.73 -3.52
CA GLN A 3 22.90 21.72 -3.76
C GLN A 3 22.37 23.13 -4.07
N ASP A 4 21.20 23.20 -4.69
CA ASP A 4 20.39 24.40 -4.91
C ASP A 4 19.98 25.12 -3.61
N SER A 5 19.65 24.39 -2.54
CA SER A 5 19.35 25.01 -1.23
C SER A 5 20.62 25.49 -0.53
N ILE A 6 21.73 24.78 -0.69
CA ILE A 6 23.04 25.15 -0.12
C ILE A 6 23.58 26.41 -0.81
N ASN A 7 23.33 26.54 -2.11
CA ASN A 7 23.83 27.64 -2.93
C ASN A 7 22.89 28.87 -2.96
N ALA A 8 21.75 28.82 -2.26
CA ALA A 8 20.81 29.93 -2.22
C ALA A 8 21.43 31.14 -1.50
N ALA A 9 21.48 32.30 -2.17
CA ALA A 9 22.02 33.52 -1.58
C ALA A 9 21.15 34.01 -0.40
N PRO A 10 21.73 34.63 0.63
CA PRO A 10 20.95 35.23 1.72
C PRO A 10 19.89 36.19 1.17
N GLY A 11 18.62 36.01 1.59
CA GLY A 11 17.48 36.82 1.12
C GLY A 11 16.90 36.42 -0.24
N SER A 12 17.45 35.40 -0.91
CA SER A 12 16.86 34.86 -2.14
C SER A 12 15.66 33.94 -1.87
N VAL A 13 14.77 33.82 -2.86
CA VAL A 13 13.61 32.91 -2.78
C VAL A 13 14.04 31.52 -3.25
N TYR A 14 13.96 30.53 -2.35
CA TYR A 14 14.19 29.12 -2.65
C TYR A 14 12.87 28.35 -2.67
N GLN A 15 12.65 27.51 -3.67
CA GLN A 15 11.46 26.66 -3.76
C GLN A 15 11.68 25.39 -2.94
N GLY A 16 10.90 25.22 -1.86
CA GLY A 16 10.97 24.03 -0.99
C GLY A 16 10.36 22.75 -1.59
N TYR A 17 9.99 22.76 -2.87
CA TYR A 17 9.35 21.64 -3.55
C TYR A 17 9.91 21.45 -4.97
N ASP A 18 9.89 20.21 -5.42
CA ASP A 18 10.19 19.84 -6.79
C ASP A 18 8.94 19.32 -7.49
N ARG A 19 8.75 19.70 -8.75
CA ARG A 19 7.71 19.12 -9.61
C ARG A 19 8.33 18.01 -10.44
N ARG A 20 7.73 16.82 -10.39
CA ARG A 20 8.13 15.66 -11.18
C ARG A 20 6.93 15.19 -12.01
N LYS A 21 7.20 14.67 -13.20
CA LYS A 21 6.17 14.00 -14.02
C LYS A 21 6.04 12.57 -13.54
N VAL A 22 4.81 12.05 -13.52
CA VAL A 22 4.53 10.68 -13.08
C VAL A 22 3.73 9.96 -14.15
N SER A 23 4.10 8.72 -14.44
CA SER A 23 3.29 7.78 -15.21
C SER A 23 2.77 6.69 -14.29
N GLN A 24 1.49 6.35 -14.43
CA GLN A 24 0.85 5.28 -13.67
C GLN A 24 0.13 4.34 -14.63
N LEU A 25 0.22 3.04 -14.35
CA LEU A 25 -0.49 1.99 -15.06
C LEU A 25 -1.19 1.09 -14.03
N THR A 26 -2.45 0.75 -14.28
CA THR A 26 -3.19 -0.24 -13.50
C THR A 26 -3.86 -1.21 -14.48
N LEU A 27 -3.70 -2.52 -14.23
CA LEU A 27 -4.28 -3.60 -15.02
C LEU A 27 -5.09 -4.51 -14.11
N GLY A 28 -6.33 -4.81 -14.51
CA GLY A 28 -7.25 -5.66 -13.76
C GLY A 28 -7.74 -6.85 -14.59
N VAL A 29 -7.89 -8.00 -13.95
CA VAL A 29 -8.45 -9.22 -14.53
C VAL A 29 -9.47 -9.80 -13.57
N ILE A 30 -10.62 -10.24 -14.09
CA ILE A 30 -11.66 -10.94 -13.32
C ILE A 30 -11.99 -12.24 -14.05
N GLN A 31 -11.82 -13.36 -13.36
CA GLN A 31 -12.05 -14.69 -13.89
C GLN A 31 -13.01 -15.47 -13.00
N PRO A 32 -14.25 -15.74 -13.45
CA PRO A 32 -15.12 -16.71 -12.82
C PRO A 32 -14.73 -18.14 -13.23
N VAL A 33 -14.69 -19.04 -12.26
CA VAL A 33 -14.42 -20.48 -12.43
C VAL A 33 -15.59 -21.25 -11.81
N PRO A 34 -16.43 -21.92 -12.60
CA PRO A 34 -17.62 -22.61 -12.09
C PRO A 34 -17.27 -23.88 -11.30
N GLY A 35 -18.15 -24.26 -10.36
CA GLY A 35 -18.12 -25.58 -9.73
C GLY A 35 -16.97 -25.86 -8.74
N VAL A 36 -16.29 -24.83 -8.25
CA VAL A 36 -15.17 -24.99 -7.30
C VAL A 36 -15.71 -25.18 -5.87
N LEU A 37 -15.23 -26.19 -5.15
CA LEU A 37 -15.56 -26.44 -3.72
C LEU A 37 -17.06 -26.49 -3.40
N GLY A 38 -17.88 -27.02 -4.33
CA GLY A 38 -19.34 -27.07 -4.18
C GLY A 38 -20.05 -25.71 -4.27
N SER A 39 -19.32 -24.65 -4.61
CA SER A 39 -19.89 -23.34 -4.90
C SER A 39 -20.41 -23.26 -6.34
N LYS A 40 -21.30 -22.29 -6.61
CA LYS A 40 -21.71 -21.96 -7.99
C LYS A 40 -20.50 -21.53 -8.82
N ALA A 41 -19.65 -20.67 -8.24
CA ALA A 41 -18.41 -20.22 -8.85
C ALA A 41 -17.43 -19.69 -7.81
N LEU A 42 -16.14 -19.92 -8.08
CA LEU A 42 -15.05 -19.12 -7.56
C LEU A 42 -14.84 -17.92 -8.50
N VAL A 43 -14.89 -16.71 -7.98
CA VAL A 43 -14.52 -15.49 -8.71
C VAL A 43 -13.17 -15.03 -8.20
N VAL A 44 -12.19 -15.01 -9.10
CA VAL A 44 -10.86 -14.45 -8.83
C VAL A 44 -10.75 -13.10 -9.51
N ALA A 45 -10.47 -12.06 -8.73
CA ALA A 45 -10.18 -10.73 -9.23
C ALA A 45 -8.74 -10.36 -8.85
N THR A 46 -7.96 -9.91 -9.82
CA THR A 46 -6.55 -9.53 -9.62
C THR A 46 -6.32 -8.16 -10.24
N GLU A 47 -5.57 -7.32 -9.53
CA GLU A 47 -5.12 -6.02 -10.01
C GLU A 47 -3.61 -5.91 -9.82
N ALA A 48 -2.90 -5.40 -10.83
CA ALA A 48 -1.51 -5.00 -10.73
C ALA A 48 -1.40 -3.52 -11.07
N GLY A 49 -0.69 -2.77 -10.23
CA GLY A 49 -0.46 -1.35 -10.40
C GLY A 49 1.02 -1.02 -10.38
N ALA A 50 1.43 -0.06 -11.19
CA ALA A 50 2.80 0.43 -11.25
C ALA A 50 2.83 1.95 -11.42
N LYS A 51 3.84 2.59 -10.84
CA LYS A 51 4.10 4.02 -10.92
C LYS A 51 5.56 4.27 -11.26
N TYR A 52 5.80 5.24 -12.12
CA TYR A 52 7.12 5.69 -12.53
C TYR A 52 7.23 7.20 -12.42
N ILE A 53 8.24 7.69 -11.71
CA ILE A 53 8.55 9.11 -11.56
C ILE A 53 9.68 9.45 -12.53
N HIS A 54 9.39 10.32 -13.49
CA HIS A 54 10.37 10.76 -14.49
C HIS A 54 11.39 11.71 -13.85
N ASP A 55 12.65 11.56 -14.26
CA ASP A 55 13.77 12.39 -13.84
C ASP A 55 13.89 12.48 -12.31
N LEU A 56 13.62 11.40 -11.58
CA LEU A 56 13.83 11.36 -10.14
C LEU A 56 15.35 11.32 -9.86
N PRO A 57 15.91 12.30 -9.13
CA PRO A 57 17.31 12.27 -8.74
C PRO A 57 17.65 11.03 -7.92
N SER A 58 18.92 10.66 -7.91
CA SER A 58 19.38 9.57 -7.05
C SER A 58 19.17 9.92 -5.57
N GLN A 59 18.91 8.92 -4.74
CA GLN A 59 18.71 9.14 -3.30
C GLN A 59 19.97 9.63 -2.56
N SER A 60 21.15 9.59 -3.19
CA SER A 60 22.38 10.22 -2.69
C SER A 60 22.44 11.73 -2.97
N GLU A 61 21.63 12.21 -3.90
CA GLU A 61 21.52 13.63 -4.23
C GLU A 61 20.33 14.27 -3.52
N ARG A 62 19.15 13.61 -3.62
CA ARG A 62 17.91 14.12 -3.05
C ARG A 62 16.93 13.00 -2.71
N ARG A 63 16.26 13.13 -1.56
CA ARG A 63 15.29 12.15 -1.06
C ARG A 63 13.94 12.79 -0.79
N TYR A 64 12.86 12.03 -0.99
CA TYR A 64 11.47 12.52 -0.89
C TYR A 64 10.58 11.54 -0.13
N SER A 65 9.46 12.06 0.38
CA SER A 65 8.29 11.32 0.88
C SER A 65 8.45 10.43 2.13
N ARG A 66 9.64 10.30 2.72
CA ARG A 66 9.79 9.63 4.04
C ARG A 66 9.60 10.64 5.17
N THR A 67 8.80 10.27 6.17
CA THR A 67 8.62 11.11 7.36
C THR A 67 9.91 11.19 8.18
N ASP A 68 10.21 12.38 8.70
CA ASP A 68 11.35 12.64 9.58
C ASP A 68 11.25 11.88 10.91
N LEU A 69 10.07 11.33 11.25
CA LEU A 69 9.91 10.40 12.37
C LEU A 69 10.85 9.20 12.25
N TYR A 70 11.10 8.69 11.04
CA TYR A 70 12.04 7.56 10.84
C TYR A 70 13.48 8.01 10.67
N GLY A 71 13.82 9.27 11.01
CA GLY A 71 15.18 9.79 10.92
C GLY A 71 15.66 10.05 9.49
N SER A 72 16.91 10.52 9.37
CA SER A 72 17.58 10.78 8.09
C SER A 72 19.09 10.70 8.24
N ASP A 73 19.79 10.10 7.29
CA ASP A 73 21.26 10.17 7.17
C ASP A 73 21.73 11.41 6.39
N LEU A 74 20.86 12.43 6.28
CA LEU A 74 21.04 13.65 5.48
C LEU A 74 21.21 13.40 3.97
N ALA A 75 20.72 12.26 3.48
CA ALA A 75 20.83 11.83 2.10
C ALA A 75 22.25 11.53 1.60
N SER A 76 23.24 11.34 2.49
CA SER A 76 24.63 11.14 2.07
C SER A 76 25.39 10.04 2.81
N GLY A 77 24.70 9.10 3.48
CA GLY A 77 25.38 8.09 4.31
C GLY A 77 26.24 8.71 5.42
N ASN A 78 25.89 9.92 5.85
CA ASN A 78 26.69 10.68 6.80
C ASN A 78 26.53 10.05 8.19
N ALA A 79 27.64 9.56 8.76
CA ALA A 79 27.66 8.99 10.10
C ALA A 79 27.13 9.98 11.16
N VAL A 80 27.39 11.28 11.03
CA VAL A 80 26.84 12.32 11.91
C VAL A 80 25.33 12.48 11.69
N GLY A 81 24.85 12.46 10.44
CA GLY A 81 23.41 12.49 10.15
C GLY A 81 22.69 11.29 10.77
N CYS A 82 23.29 10.12 10.66
CA CYS A 82 22.88 8.89 11.33
C CYS A 82 22.81 8.99 12.87
N GLN A 83 23.77 9.69 13.49
CA GLN A 83 23.79 9.89 14.94
C GLN A 83 22.81 10.99 15.41
N VAL A 84 22.59 12.03 14.59
CA VAL A 84 21.69 13.16 14.88
C VAL A 84 20.22 12.79 14.67
N ALA A 85 19.94 11.92 13.70
CA ALA A 85 18.64 11.24 13.57
C ALA A 85 18.39 10.20 14.69
N GLY A 86 19.36 10.04 15.60
CA GLY A 86 19.34 9.14 16.74
C GLY A 86 18.19 9.41 17.70
N GLN A 87 17.10 8.67 17.50
CA GLN A 87 16.53 7.98 18.65
C GLN A 87 17.13 6.56 18.66
N PRO A 88 17.79 6.13 19.77
CA PRO A 88 18.40 4.80 19.88
C PRO A 88 17.44 3.65 19.56
N ASP A 89 16.13 3.89 19.69
CA ASP A 89 15.07 2.90 19.49
C ASP A 89 14.70 2.62 18.02
N ARG A 90 15.25 3.37 17.04
CA ARG A 90 14.91 3.20 15.61
C ARG A 90 15.91 2.41 14.76
N GLY A 91 17.02 1.95 15.36
CA GLY A 91 17.93 0.94 14.80
C GLY A 91 18.25 1.12 13.30
N SER A 92 17.93 0.10 12.50
CA SER A 92 18.22 0.00 11.06
C SER A 92 17.43 0.95 10.15
N THR A 93 16.34 1.57 10.63
CA THR A 93 15.46 2.41 9.78
C THR A 93 15.98 3.85 9.64
N GLY A 94 16.63 4.38 10.68
CA GLY A 94 17.18 5.74 10.76
C GLY A 94 18.17 6.08 9.64
N CYS A 95 19.10 5.16 9.42
CA CYS A 95 20.18 5.28 8.44
C CYS A 95 19.88 4.60 7.10
N SER A 96 18.69 4.04 6.92
CA SER A 96 18.37 3.34 5.67
C SER A 96 18.06 4.33 4.54
N LYS A 97 18.33 3.88 3.31
CA LYS A 97 17.84 4.47 2.06
C LYS A 97 16.39 4.06 1.75
N ASP A 98 15.89 3.06 2.44
CA ASP A 98 14.54 2.54 2.27
C ASP A 98 13.50 3.51 2.84
N GLY A 99 12.27 3.42 2.34
CA GLY A 99 11.16 4.29 2.72
C GLY A 99 11.10 5.63 1.99
N TYR A 100 12.14 6.00 1.24
CA TYR A 100 12.14 7.17 0.38
C TYR A 100 11.59 6.84 -1.01
N ALA A 101 10.95 7.84 -1.64
CA ALA A 101 10.36 7.67 -2.97
C ALA A 101 11.35 7.05 -3.97
N SER A 102 10.90 5.99 -4.64
CA SER A 102 11.65 5.30 -5.69
C SER A 102 11.19 5.76 -7.07
N GLN A 103 12.10 5.69 -8.04
CA GLN A 103 11.79 6.03 -9.43
C GLN A 103 10.69 5.13 -10.00
N PHE A 104 10.70 3.85 -9.62
CA PHE A 104 9.69 2.88 -10.01
C PHE A 104 9.14 2.19 -8.76
N SER A 105 7.82 2.04 -8.68
CA SER A 105 7.13 1.29 -7.65
C SER A 105 5.97 0.49 -8.22
N TRP A 106 5.75 -0.73 -7.73
CA TRP A 106 4.64 -1.57 -8.19
C TRP A 106 4.24 -2.61 -7.15
N GLY A 107 3.01 -3.09 -7.31
CA GLY A 107 2.43 -4.14 -6.48
C GLY A 107 1.19 -4.72 -7.11
N TYR A 108 0.63 -5.74 -6.47
CA TYR A 108 -0.59 -6.39 -6.91
C TYR A 108 -1.52 -6.69 -5.74
N ARG A 109 -2.80 -6.85 -6.07
CA ARG A 109 -3.89 -7.21 -5.17
C ARG A 109 -4.68 -8.36 -5.79
N LEU A 110 -5.13 -9.27 -4.95
CA LEU A 110 -5.86 -10.48 -5.31
C LEU A 110 -7.06 -10.60 -4.36
N ARG A 111 -8.24 -10.88 -4.92
CA ARG A 111 -9.44 -11.25 -4.20
C ARG A 111 -9.99 -12.55 -4.79
N SER A 112 -10.15 -13.56 -3.94
CA SER A 112 -10.78 -14.82 -4.30
C SER A 112 -12.06 -14.98 -3.51
N GLN A 113 -13.19 -15.18 -4.18
CA GLN A 113 -14.51 -15.23 -3.56
C GLN A 113 -15.31 -16.41 -4.08
N LEU A 114 -15.81 -17.26 -3.19
CA LEU A 114 -16.74 -18.33 -3.55
C LEU A 114 -18.17 -17.81 -3.48
N ILE A 115 -19.07 -18.35 -4.30
CA ILE A 115 -20.48 -17.97 -4.31
C ILE A 115 -21.33 -19.20 -4.03
N TYR A 116 -21.96 -19.26 -2.86
CA TYR A 116 -22.90 -20.29 -2.46
C TYR A 116 -24.32 -19.71 -2.47
N PRO A 117 -25.08 -19.88 -3.57
CA PRO A 117 -26.46 -19.44 -3.61
C PRO A 117 -27.37 -20.37 -2.80
N ASN A 118 -28.44 -19.81 -2.24
CA ASN A 118 -29.53 -20.54 -1.60
C ASN A 118 -29.07 -21.56 -0.53
N VAL A 119 -28.08 -21.18 0.29
CA VAL A 119 -27.51 -22.07 1.31
C VAL A 119 -28.56 -22.42 2.37
N VAL A 120 -29.36 -21.42 2.74
CA VAL A 120 -30.57 -21.58 3.57
C VAL A 120 -31.62 -20.62 3.02
N GLY A 121 -32.72 -21.14 2.47
CA GLY A 121 -33.75 -20.31 1.84
C GLY A 121 -33.16 -19.41 0.73
N ALA A 122 -33.42 -18.10 0.81
CA ALA A 122 -32.94 -17.11 -0.15
C ALA A 122 -31.57 -16.49 0.21
N PHE A 123 -30.83 -17.05 1.17
CA PHE A 123 -29.50 -16.55 1.54
C PHE A 123 -28.44 -17.02 0.54
N THR A 124 -27.70 -16.06 -0.01
CA THR A 124 -26.46 -16.28 -0.75
C THR A 124 -25.27 -15.93 0.12
N LEU A 125 -24.39 -16.90 0.38
CA LEU A 125 -23.15 -16.68 1.13
C LEU A 125 -21.96 -16.56 0.17
N LYS A 126 -21.09 -15.60 0.46
CA LYS A 126 -19.93 -15.25 -0.35
C LYS A 126 -18.69 -15.12 0.54
N PRO A 127 -18.08 -16.22 1.00
CA PRO A 127 -16.80 -16.15 1.70
C PRO A 127 -15.70 -15.72 0.72
N PHE A 128 -14.76 -14.91 1.19
CA PHE A 128 -13.67 -14.40 0.38
C PHE A 128 -12.37 -14.26 1.17
N VAL A 129 -11.26 -14.30 0.43
CA VAL A 129 -9.92 -13.98 0.91
C VAL A 129 -9.32 -12.87 0.05
N LEU A 130 -8.50 -12.05 0.69
CA LEU A 130 -7.80 -10.92 0.11
C LEU A 130 -6.31 -11.11 0.36
N PHE A 131 -5.52 -10.85 -0.66
CA PHE A 131 -4.07 -10.85 -0.56
C PHE A 131 -3.49 -9.71 -1.41
N GLY A 132 -2.42 -9.11 -0.94
CA GLY A 132 -1.75 -8.02 -1.63
C GLY A 132 -0.29 -7.96 -1.24
N GLN A 133 0.54 -7.64 -2.23
CA GLN A 133 1.95 -7.42 -2.02
C GLN A 133 2.40 -6.19 -2.79
N ASP A 134 3.15 -5.33 -2.12
CA ASP A 134 3.91 -4.25 -2.72
C ASP A 134 5.31 -4.78 -3.00
N VAL A 135 5.59 -5.08 -4.26
CA VAL A 135 6.74 -5.91 -4.63
C VAL A 135 8.03 -5.10 -4.63
N LYS A 136 7.97 -3.88 -5.18
CA LYS A 136 9.16 -3.03 -5.29
C LYS A 136 8.78 -1.57 -5.23
N GLY A 137 9.65 -0.79 -4.60
CA GLY A 137 9.67 0.66 -4.57
C GLY A 137 8.66 1.27 -3.60
N TRP A 138 8.98 2.49 -3.17
CA TRP A 138 8.09 3.33 -2.38
C TRP A 138 7.52 4.42 -3.27
N SER A 139 6.20 4.46 -3.37
CA SER A 139 5.53 5.50 -4.16
C SER A 139 5.48 6.82 -3.37
N TYR A 140 5.52 7.95 -4.09
CA TYR A 140 5.48 9.29 -3.47
C TYR A 140 4.21 9.56 -2.62
N ASP A 141 3.13 8.82 -2.86
CA ASP A 141 1.82 8.94 -2.20
C ASP A 141 1.47 7.77 -1.27
N ALA A 142 2.47 6.95 -0.91
CA ALA A 142 2.33 5.81 0.01
C ALA A 142 1.38 4.67 -0.44
N ASN A 143 0.90 4.66 -1.68
CA ASN A 143 0.12 3.55 -2.25
C ASN A 143 0.91 2.24 -2.34
N PHE A 144 2.23 2.32 -2.58
CA PHE A 144 3.18 1.21 -2.56
C PHE A 144 4.25 1.46 -1.51
N SER A 145 4.44 0.49 -0.62
CA SER A 145 5.55 0.44 0.32
C SER A 145 6.29 -0.88 0.14
N GLU A 146 7.54 -0.84 -0.32
CA GLU A 146 8.27 -2.05 -0.71
C GLU A 146 8.25 -3.12 0.39
N GLY A 147 7.88 -4.35 0.02
CA GLY A 147 7.79 -5.49 0.93
C GLY A 147 6.45 -5.62 1.64
N ARG A 148 5.61 -4.57 1.70
CA ARG A 148 4.35 -4.59 2.45
C ARG A 148 3.43 -5.70 1.97
N LEU A 149 2.90 -6.44 2.93
CA LEU A 149 1.89 -7.48 2.75
C LEU A 149 0.55 -7.01 3.32
N ILE A 150 -0.52 -7.26 2.57
CA ILE A 150 -1.90 -6.98 2.96
C ILE A 150 -2.67 -8.28 2.84
N GLY A 151 -3.34 -8.68 3.91
CA GLY A 151 -4.11 -9.91 3.96
C GLY A 151 -5.50 -9.67 4.54
N GLY A 152 -6.43 -10.55 4.23
CA GLY A 152 -7.74 -10.49 4.86
C GLY A 152 -8.63 -11.64 4.47
N ALA A 153 -9.68 -11.82 5.26
CA ALA A 153 -10.73 -12.78 4.99
C ALA A 153 -12.06 -12.20 5.45
N GLY A 154 -13.14 -12.65 4.82
CA GLY A 154 -14.46 -12.20 5.19
C GLY A 154 -15.55 -13.06 4.60
N ILE A 155 -16.77 -12.73 4.98
CA ILE A 155 -17.98 -13.34 4.47
C ILE A 155 -19.02 -12.26 4.23
N SER A 156 -19.60 -12.29 3.03
CA SER A 156 -20.78 -11.49 2.69
C SER A 156 -21.98 -12.42 2.62
N ALA A 157 -23.10 -12.01 3.21
CA ALA A 157 -24.39 -12.70 3.08
C ALA A 157 -25.40 -11.75 2.46
N GLU A 158 -26.18 -12.25 1.50
CA GLU A 158 -27.21 -11.49 0.80
C GLU A 158 -28.53 -12.25 0.86
N TYR A 159 -29.59 -11.60 1.33
CA TYR A 159 -30.95 -12.14 1.37
C TYR A 159 -31.84 -11.41 0.37
N GLY A 160 -32.19 -12.10 -0.72
CA GLY A 160 -33.17 -11.64 -1.70
C GLY A 160 -32.92 -10.24 -2.27
N GLN A 161 -31.66 -9.83 -2.44
CA GLN A 161 -31.22 -8.49 -2.90
C GLN A 161 -31.66 -7.30 -2.02
N ARG A 162 -32.32 -7.56 -0.89
CA ARG A 162 -32.86 -6.53 0.02
C ARG A 162 -31.96 -6.28 1.22
N LEU A 163 -31.36 -7.33 1.76
CA LEU A 163 -30.48 -7.25 2.93
C LEU A 163 -29.11 -7.80 2.55
N THR A 164 -28.09 -6.97 2.69
CA THR A 164 -26.69 -7.38 2.55
C THR A 164 -25.97 -7.17 3.86
N THR A 165 -25.25 -8.18 4.33
CA THR A 165 -24.43 -8.11 5.53
C THR A 165 -23.01 -8.54 5.19
N ASP A 166 -22.02 -7.80 5.66
CA ASP A 166 -20.61 -8.08 5.44
C ASP A 166 -19.87 -8.12 6.77
N LEU A 167 -19.03 -9.13 6.95
CA LEU A 167 -18.08 -9.23 8.04
C LEU A 167 -16.70 -9.53 7.45
N ARG A 168 -15.69 -8.73 7.79
CA ARG A 168 -14.32 -8.91 7.30
C ARG A 168 -13.29 -8.56 8.35
N TRP A 169 -12.18 -9.28 8.30
CA TRP A 169 -10.95 -8.98 9.01
C TRP A 169 -9.86 -8.66 7.98
N ILE A 170 -9.11 -7.60 8.24
CA ILE A 170 -8.00 -7.13 7.40
C ILE A 170 -6.77 -6.95 8.29
N SER A 171 -5.62 -7.34 7.76
CA SER A 171 -4.32 -7.17 8.38
C SER A 171 -3.30 -6.64 7.37
N THR A 172 -2.33 -5.88 7.88
CA THR A 172 -1.21 -5.36 7.11
C THR A 172 0.09 -5.60 7.86
N GLY A 173 1.14 -6.00 7.18
CA GLY A 173 2.44 -6.26 7.79
C GLY A 173 3.61 -6.12 6.84
N ASN A 174 4.80 -6.44 7.34
CA ASN A 174 6.06 -6.41 6.59
C ASN A 174 6.40 -5.04 5.98
N ASP A 175 5.98 -3.96 6.63
CA ASP A 175 6.33 -2.57 6.27
C ASP A 175 7.17 -1.95 7.39
N PRO A 176 8.49 -1.74 7.18
CA PRO A 176 9.37 -1.18 8.20
C PRO A 176 9.15 0.31 8.48
N PHE A 177 8.42 1.03 7.61
CA PHE A 177 8.17 2.47 7.72
C PHE A 177 6.68 2.81 7.88
N SER A 178 5.90 1.85 8.36
CA SER A 178 4.51 2.04 8.76
C SER A 178 4.30 1.49 10.16
N ALA A 179 3.27 1.97 10.85
CA ALA A 179 2.81 1.30 12.06
C ALA A 179 2.33 -0.11 11.69
N THR A 180 3.00 -1.14 12.23
CA THR A 180 2.53 -2.52 12.22
C THR A 180 1.36 -2.69 13.20
N ASP A 181 0.65 -3.82 13.11
CA ASP A 181 -0.44 -4.21 14.04
C ASP A 181 -1.69 -3.33 13.98
N ARG A 182 -2.00 -2.79 12.79
CA ARG A 182 -3.23 -2.04 12.49
C ARG A 182 -4.33 -2.94 11.93
N ASP A 183 -4.49 -4.11 12.53
CA ASP A 183 -5.52 -5.06 12.15
C ASP A 183 -6.89 -4.55 12.61
N PHE A 184 -7.92 -4.80 11.80
CA PHE A 184 -9.28 -4.40 12.16
C PHE A 184 -10.31 -5.41 11.67
N ILE A 185 -11.43 -5.46 12.40
CA ILE A 185 -12.64 -6.17 12.00
C ILE A 185 -13.69 -5.11 11.65
N SER A 186 -14.37 -5.31 10.53
CA SER A 186 -15.42 -4.43 10.05
C SER A 186 -16.67 -5.25 9.78
N ALA A 187 -17.80 -4.78 10.31
CA ALA A 187 -19.12 -5.32 10.05
C ALA A 187 -20.02 -4.21 9.47
N SER A 188 -20.81 -4.54 8.45
CA SER A 188 -21.78 -3.62 7.86
C SER A 188 -23.06 -4.33 7.45
N ILE A 189 -24.17 -3.60 7.53
CA ILE A 189 -25.50 -4.04 7.09
C ILE A 189 -26.06 -2.98 6.16
N ALA A 190 -26.56 -3.40 4.99
CA ALA A 190 -27.22 -2.55 4.00
C ALA A 190 -28.62 -3.09 3.71
N LEU A 191 -29.60 -2.17 3.70
CA LEU A 191 -31.01 -2.44 3.40
C LEU A 191 -31.40 -1.68 2.14
N ASN A 192 -31.93 -2.38 1.15
CA ASN A 192 -32.45 -1.83 -0.10
C ASN A 192 -33.98 -2.00 -0.11
N PHE A 193 -34.70 -0.90 -0.36
CA PHE A 193 -36.16 -0.81 -0.40
C PHE A 193 -36.69 -0.61 -1.82
#